data_AF-A0A811MMC7-F1
#
_entry.id   AF-A0A811MMC7-F1
#
_cell.length_a   1.000
_cell.length_b   1.000
_cell.length_c   1.000
_cell.angle_alpha   90.00
_cell.angle_beta   90.00
_cell.angle_gamma   90.00
#
_symmetry.space_group_name_H-M   'P 1'
#
loop_
_entity.id
_entity.type
_entity.pdbx_description
1 polymer ?
#
loop_
_entity_poly.entity_id
_entity_poly.type
_entity_poly.pdbx_seq_one_letter_code
_entity_poly.pdbx_strand_id
1 'polypeptide(L)'
;MAQELEARQRTALGGLGAATEPELDQFMEAYHEMLVKFREELTRPLQEAMEFMRRVESQLNSLSISGRSLRNILSSGSSEEDQEGSGGETELPEVDVHGVDQELKHHLLKKYSGYLSSLKQELSKKKKKGKLPKEARQQLLSWWDLHYKWPYPSETQKVALAESTGLDLKQINNWFINQRKRHWKPSEEMHHLMMDGYHTTNAFYMDGHFINDGGLYRLG
;
A
#
# COMPACT_ATOMS: atom_id res chain seq x y z
N MET A 1 -71.34 14.97 26.45
CA MET A 1 -70.76 15.86 25.41
C MET A 1 -69.30 16.25 25.65
N ALA A 2 -68.78 16.33 26.89
CA ALA A 2 -67.36 16.61 27.14
C ALA A 2 -66.41 15.41 26.90
N GLN A 3 -66.84 14.19 27.23
CA GLN A 3 -66.03 12.98 27.06
C GLN A 3 -65.82 12.57 25.59
N GLU A 4 -66.74 12.94 24.70
CA GLU A 4 -66.68 12.60 23.27
C GLU A 4 -65.78 13.55 22.47
N LEU A 5 -65.64 14.81 22.93
CA LEU A 5 -64.69 15.77 22.38
C LEU A 5 -63.25 15.44 22.82
N GLU A 6 -63.08 14.98 24.06
CA GLU A 6 -61.78 14.58 24.62
C GLU A 6 -61.29 13.26 24.00
N ALA A 7 -62.20 12.33 23.69
CA ALA A 7 -61.88 11.12 22.92
C ALA A 7 -61.38 11.46 21.52
N ARG A 8 -61.98 12.45 20.83
CA ARG A 8 -61.52 12.92 19.52
C ARG A 8 -60.20 13.68 19.56
N GLN A 9 -59.91 14.43 20.62
CA GLN A 9 -58.59 15.07 20.79
C GLN A 9 -57.47 14.06 21.08
N ARG A 10 -57.76 12.97 21.82
CA ARG A 10 -56.81 11.85 21.99
C ARG A 10 -56.55 11.10 20.68
N THR A 11 -57.54 10.96 19.81
CA THR A 11 -57.36 10.35 18.48
C THR A 11 -56.60 11.28 17.52
N ALA A 12 -56.75 12.60 17.62
CA ALA A 12 -56.07 13.56 16.74
C ALA A 12 -54.58 13.76 17.09
N LEU A 13 -54.18 13.58 18.36
CA LEU A 13 -52.77 13.64 18.79
C LEU A 13 -52.04 12.28 18.70
N GLY A 14 -52.75 11.18 18.49
CA GLY A 14 -52.16 9.87 18.18
C GLY A 14 -51.71 9.71 16.73
N GLY A 15 -52.02 10.67 15.85
CA GLY A 15 -51.74 10.60 14.41
C GLY A 15 -50.38 11.12 13.95
N LEU A 16 -49.51 11.56 14.87
CA LEU A 16 -48.16 12.07 14.56
C LEU A 16 -47.03 11.19 15.13
N GLY A 17 -47.36 10.09 15.81
CA GLY A 17 -46.39 9.16 16.37
C GLY A 17 -46.40 7.84 15.62
N ALA A 18 -45.29 7.55 14.92
CA ALA A 18 -44.94 6.23 14.42
C ALA A 18 -45.86 5.64 13.33
N ALA A 19 -45.90 6.29 12.17
CA ALA A 19 -45.85 5.52 10.93
C ALA A 19 -44.39 5.12 10.70
N THR A 20 -43.80 4.33 11.61
CA THR A 20 -42.63 3.59 11.20
C THR A 20 -43.16 2.52 10.25
N GLU A 21 -42.74 2.59 8.99
CA GLU A 21 -42.99 1.48 8.07
C GLU A 21 -42.38 0.26 8.75
N PRO A 22 -43.19 -0.73 9.17
CA PRO A 22 -42.67 -1.90 9.88
C PRO A 22 -41.65 -2.67 9.03
N GLU A 23 -41.76 -2.53 7.70
CA GLU A 23 -40.82 -3.06 6.72
C GLU A 23 -39.46 -2.32 6.75
N LEU A 24 -39.47 -1.01 6.96
CA LEU A 24 -38.25 -0.21 7.09
C LEU A 24 -37.56 -0.49 8.42
N ASP A 25 -38.31 -0.57 9.52
CA ASP A 25 -37.77 -0.93 10.83
C ASP A 25 -37.11 -2.32 10.79
N GLN A 26 -37.80 -3.31 10.20
CA GLN A 26 -37.26 -4.66 10.03
C GLN A 26 -36.00 -4.67 9.15
N PHE A 27 -35.97 -3.88 8.07
CA PHE A 27 -34.78 -3.73 7.24
C PHE A 27 -33.63 -3.08 8.01
N MET A 28 -33.91 -2.01 8.76
CA MET A 28 -32.91 -1.30 9.57
C MET A 28 -32.35 -2.18 10.68
N GLU A 29 -33.17 -3.02 11.31
CA GLU A 29 -32.73 -4.04 12.27
C GLU A 29 -31.83 -5.07 11.60
N ALA A 30 -32.24 -5.65 10.46
CA ALA A 30 -31.42 -6.62 9.74
C ALA A 30 -30.08 -6.04 9.25
N TYR A 31 -30.09 -4.79 8.78
CA TYR A 31 -28.88 -4.07 8.37
C TYR A 31 -27.96 -3.80 9.57
N HIS A 32 -28.52 -3.37 10.70
CA HIS A 32 -27.76 -3.17 11.93
C HIS A 32 -27.13 -4.49 12.43
N GLU A 33 -27.88 -5.60 12.42
CA GLU A 33 -27.35 -6.93 12.73
C GLU A 33 -26.22 -7.34 11.79
N MET A 34 -26.36 -7.07 10.48
CA MET A 34 -25.31 -7.35 9.49
C MET A 34 -24.03 -6.56 9.80
N LEU A 35 -24.17 -5.27 10.14
CA LEU A 35 -23.03 -4.42 10.51
C LEU A 35 -22.34 -4.90 11.80
N VAL A 36 -23.12 -5.34 12.79
CA VAL A 36 -22.58 -5.91 14.04
C VAL A 36 -21.80 -7.18 13.75
N LYS A 37 -22.36 -8.10 12.94
CA LYS A 37 -21.67 -9.33 12.53
C LYS A 37 -20.38 -9.01 11.78
N PHE A 38 -20.42 -8.10 10.82
CA PHE A 38 -19.22 -7.68 10.08
C PHE A 38 -18.15 -7.09 11.01
N ARG A 39 -18.56 -6.27 11.99
CA ARG A 39 -17.64 -5.73 13.01
C ARG A 39 -17.01 -6.86 13.83
N GLU A 40 -17.78 -7.84 14.27
CA GLU A 40 -17.29 -8.99 15.04
C GLU A 40 -16.32 -9.85 14.21
N GLU A 41 -16.67 -10.12 12.95
CA GLU A 41 -15.83 -10.85 12.00
C GLU A 41 -14.49 -10.15 11.75
N LEU A 42 -14.46 -8.82 11.67
CA LEU A 42 -13.22 -8.05 11.49
C LEU A 42 -12.42 -7.88 12.78
N THR A 43 -13.05 -7.93 13.95
CA THR A 43 -12.39 -7.64 15.22
C THR A 43 -11.26 -8.63 15.50
N ARG A 44 -11.51 -9.93 15.29
CA ARG A 44 -10.51 -10.98 15.57
C ARG A 44 -9.28 -10.90 14.65
N PRO A 45 -9.40 -10.84 13.30
CA PRO A 45 -8.24 -10.66 12.42
C PRO A 45 -7.44 -9.39 12.72
N LEU A 46 -8.12 -8.29 13.07
CA LEU A 46 -7.44 -7.04 13.45
C LEU A 46 -6.62 -7.21 14.74
N GLN A 47 -7.19 -7.86 15.76
CA GLN A 47 -6.47 -8.15 17.01
C GLN A 47 -5.28 -9.08 16.77
N GLU A 48 -5.47 -10.16 16.01
CA GLU A 48 -4.41 -11.10 15.65
C GLU A 48 -3.27 -10.40 14.88
N ALA A 49 -3.60 -9.49 13.95
CA ALA A 49 -2.62 -8.69 13.23
C ALA A 49 -1.87 -7.70 14.15
N MET A 50 -2.58 -7.02 15.06
CA MET A 50 -1.96 -6.11 16.05
C MET A 50 -1.00 -6.86 16.97
N GLU A 51 -1.37 -8.06 17.44
CA GLU A 51 -0.50 -8.91 18.23
C GLU A 51 0.72 -9.38 17.45
N PHE A 52 0.54 -9.78 16.19
CA PHE A 52 1.63 -10.16 15.31
C PHE A 52 2.64 -9.01 15.15
N MET A 53 2.15 -7.79 14.87
CA MET A 53 3.00 -6.61 14.75
C MET A 53 3.76 -6.33 16.05
N ARG A 54 3.10 -6.38 17.22
CA ARG A 54 3.77 -6.23 18.53
C ARG A 54 4.84 -7.30 18.76
N ARG A 55 4.61 -8.56 18.35
CA ARG A 55 5.61 -9.64 18.44
C ARG A 55 6.82 -9.34 17.56
N VAL A 56 6.60 -8.91 16.32
CA VAL A 56 7.68 -8.53 15.38
C VAL A 56 8.46 -7.33 15.92
N GLU A 57 7.79 -6.31 16.45
CA GLU A 57 8.41 -5.15 17.09
C GLU A 57 9.27 -5.55 18.30
N SER A 58 8.77 -6.44 19.16
CA SER A 58 9.53 -6.96 20.29
C SER A 58 10.79 -7.72 19.85
N GLN A 59 10.68 -8.56 18.81
CA GLN A 59 11.82 -9.26 18.22
C GLN A 59 12.85 -8.28 17.65
N LEU A 60 12.40 -7.23 16.96
CA LEU A 60 13.29 -6.22 16.40
C LEU A 60 13.96 -5.38 17.50
N ASN A 61 13.25 -5.07 18.59
CA ASN A 61 13.80 -4.37 19.73
C ASN A 61 14.83 -5.22 20.50
N SER A 62 14.62 -6.53 20.64
CA SER A 62 15.64 -7.41 21.25
C SER A 62 16.90 -7.48 20.39
N LEU A 63 16.73 -7.60 19.06
CA LEU A 63 17.84 -7.53 18.10
C LEU A 63 18.52 -6.16 18.09
N SER A 64 17.78 -5.07 18.31
CA SER A 64 18.31 -3.71 18.39
C SER A 64 19.12 -3.49 19.68
N ILE A 65 18.70 -4.05 20.81
CA ILE A 65 19.47 -4.03 22.07
C ILE A 65 20.74 -4.88 21.92
N SER A 66 20.63 -6.06 21.30
CA SER A 66 21.79 -6.91 20.98
C SER A 66 22.73 -6.24 19.95
N GLY A 67 22.17 -5.52 18.98
CA GLY A 67 22.90 -4.72 18.00
C GLY A 67 23.53 -3.45 18.58
N ARG A 68 22.99 -2.89 19.68
CA ARG A 68 23.62 -1.84 20.48
C ARG A 68 24.79 -2.39 21.30
N SER A 69 24.69 -3.61 21.82
CA SER A 69 25.82 -4.32 22.44
C SER A 69 26.97 -4.53 21.43
N LEU A 70 26.64 -4.95 20.20
CA LEU A 70 27.62 -5.04 19.10
C LEU A 70 28.12 -3.67 18.63
N ARG A 71 27.30 -2.62 18.68
CA ARG A 71 27.73 -1.24 18.36
C ARG A 71 28.69 -0.70 19.41
N ASN A 72 28.52 -1.03 20.68
CA ASN A 72 29.49 -0.67 21.73
C ASN A 72 30.82 -1.42 21.54
N ILE A 73 30.81 -2.66 21.06
CA ILE A 73 32.03 -3.41 20.71
C ILE A 73 32.73 -2.80 19.48
N LEU A 74 31.98 -2.35 18.47
CA LEU A 74 32.55 -1.74 17.25
C LEU A 74 32.92 -0.26 17.41
N SER A 75 32.39 0.44 18.44
CA SER A 75 32.64 1.87 18.68
C SER A 75 33.79 2.14 19.65
N SER A 76 34.43 1.12 20.22
CA SER A 76 35.63 1.22 21.05
C SER A 76 36.93 0.98 20.27
N GLY A 77 36.93 1.32 18.98
CA GLY A 77 38.05 1.06 18.06
C GLY A 77 38.44 2.27 17.21
N SER A 78 38.39 3.49 17.77
CA SER A 78 39.05 4.66 17.17
C SER A 78 39.06 5.82 18.17
N SER A 79 40.15 5.96 18.92
CA SER A 79 40.69 7.28 19.29
C SER A 79 42.10 7.12 19.81
N GLU A 80 42.94 8.03 19.34
CA GLU A 80 44.38 8.10 19.43
C GLU A 80 44.82 8.76 20.76
N GLU A 81 45.97 8.30 21.25
CA GLU A 81 46.99 8.97 22.10
C GLU A 81 46.67 9.51 23.52
N ASP A 82 47.64 9.19 24.39
CA ASP A 82 48.07 9.77 25.68
C ASP A 82 47.18 9.65 26.94
N GLN A 83 47.67 8.88 27.93
CA GLN A 83 48.27 9.39 29.18
C GLN A 83 48.46 8.29 30.24
N GLU A 84 49.59 8.35 30.94
CA GLU A 84 50.07 7.44 31.99
C GLU A 84 49.07 7.16 33.13
N GLY A 85 49.15 5.96 33.73
CA GLY A 85 48.35 5.63 34.92
C GLY A 85 48.57 4.24 35.49
N SER A 86 49.63 4.09 36.26
CA SER A 86 49.90 3.09 37.31
C SER A 86 48.72 2.26 37.85
N GLY A 87 48.93 0.95 38.03
CA GLY A 87 48.32 0.21 39.16
C GLY A 87 48.00 -1.26 38.93
N GLY A 88 48.86 -2.14 39.45
CA GLY A 88 48.43 -3.18 40.39
C GLY A 88 47.75 -4.47 39.88
N GLU A 89 48.53 -5.54 39.99
CA GLU A 89 48.18 -6.85 40.59
C GLU A 89 47.31 -7.87 39.82
N THR A 90 47.97 -8.99 39.52
CA THR A 90 47.54 -10.39 39.65
C THR A 90 46.02 -10.65 39.64
N GLU A 91 45.53 -11.33 38.59
CA GLU A 91 44.68 -12.52 38.71
C GLU A 91 44.33 -13.14 37.33
N LEU A 92 44.65 -14.44 37.22
CA LEU A 92 44.01 -15.48 36.39
C LEU A 92 44.04 -15.38 34.84
N PRO A 93 44.44 -16.45 34.13
CA PRO A 93 44.23 -16.54 32.70
C PRO A 93 42.73 -16.77 32.41
N GLU A 94 42.01 -15.70 32.11
CA GLU A 94 40.73 -15.80 31.41
C GLU A 94 40.97 -16.47 30.05
N VAL A 95 40.47 -17.69 29.90
CA VAL A 95 40.35 -18.33 28.60
C VAL A 95 39.36 -17.50 27.79
N ASP A 96 39.89 -16.75 26.83
CA ASP A 96 39.16 -15.90 25.90
C ASP A 96 38.17 -16.74 25.06
N VAL A 97 36.94 -16.86 25.55
CA VAL A 97 35.83 -17.52 24.85
C VAL A 97 35.42 -16.73 23.59
N HIS A 98 35.82 -15.46 23.44
CA HIS A 98 35.50 -14.62 22.28
C HIS A 98 36.49 -14.78 21.12
N GLY A 99 37.75 -15.17 21.40
CA GLY A 99 38.76 -15.43 20.37
C GLY A 99 38.44 -16.65 19.51
N VAL A 100 37.86 -17.71 20.11
CA VAL A 100 37.51 -18.95 19.41
C VAL A 100 36.39 -18.72 18.38
N ASP A 101 35.40 -17.88 18.71
CA ASP A 101 34.32 -17.53 17.78
C ASP A 101 34.80 -16.64 16.63
N GLN A 102 35.74 -15.72 16.90
CA GLN A 102 36.38 -14.90 15.88
C GLN A 102 37.27 -15.74 14.95
N GLU A 103 37.99 -16.70 15.48
CA GLU A 103 38.83 -17.62 14.72
C GLU A 103 37.99 -18.56 13.86
N LEU A 104 36.90 -19.12 14.41
CA LEU A 104 35.96 -19.95 13.67
C LEU A 104 35.28 -19.16 12.55
N LYS A 105 34.85 -17.92 12.82
CA LYS A 105 34.29 -17.01 11.82
C LYS A 105 35.30 -16.70 10.72
N HIS A 106 36.56 -16.44 11.07
CA HIS A 106 37.62 -16.19 10.09
C HIS A 106 37.87 -17.43 9.23
N HIS A 107 37.96 -18.61 9.84
CA HIS A 107 38.15 -19.87 9.14
C HIS A 107 36.98 -20.18 8.20
N LEU A 108 35.74 -19.92 8.65
CA LEU A 108 34.53 -20.12 7.87
C LEU A 108 34.47 -19.15 6.67
N LEU A 109 34.72 -17.86 6.90
CA LEU A 109 34.79 -16.86 5.83
C LEU A 109 35.90 -17.19 4.83
N LYS A 110 37.07 -17.63 5.29
CA LYS A 110 38.17 -18.04 4.42
C LYS A 110 37.83 -19.27 3.59
N LYS A 111 37.22 -20.29 4.20
CA LYS A 111 36.82 -21.54 3.53
C LYS A 111 35.73 -21.31 2.49
N TYR A 112 34.75 -20.47 2.79
CA TYR A 112 33.58 -20.25 1.92
C TYR A 112 33.64 -18.95 1.10
N SER A 113 34.69 -18.13 1.23
CA SER A 113 34.88 -16.86 0.52
C SER A 113 34.67 -16.98 -1.00
N GLY A 114 35.25 -18.00 -1.63
CA GLY A 114 35.11 -18.24 -3.07
C GLY A 114 33.68 -18.59 -3.47
N TYR A 115 33.02 -19.45 -2.69
CA TYR A 115 31.61 -19.84 -2.92
C TYR A 115 30.66 -18.66 -2.71
N LEU A 116 30.85 -17.89 -1.62
CA LEU A 116 30.12 -16.65 -1.34
C LEU A 116 30.30 -15.62 -2.45
N SER A 117 31.52 -15.48 -2.99
CA SER A 117 31.81 -14.59 -4.10
C SER A 117 31.14 -15.04 -5.40
N SER A 118 31.15 -16.35 -5.69
CA SER A 118 30.47 -16.93 -6.85
C SER A 118 28.95 -16.76 -6.75
N LEU A 119 28.37 -17.08 -5.59
CA LEU A 119 26.95 -16.86 -5.30
C LEU A 119 26.57 -15.38 -5.44
N LYS A 120 27.36 -14.48 -4.86
CA LYS A 120 27.15 -13.03 -4.99
C LYS A 120 27.21 -12.58 -6.45
N GLN A 121 28.14 -13.13 -7.23
CA GLN A 121 28.26 -12.82 -8.65
C GLN A 121 27.05 -13.33 -9.43
N GLU A 122 26.58 -14.55 -9.16
CA GLU A 122 25.40 -15.14 -9.79
C GLU A 122 24.12 -14.35 -9.48
N LEU A 123 23.95 -13.93 -8.22
CA LEU A 123 22.84 -13.06 -7.80
C LEU A 123 22.96 -11.65 -8.41
N SER A 124 24.17 -11.12 -8.54
CA SER A 124 24.42 -9.78 -9.10
C SER A 124 24.27 -9.73 -10.63
N LYS A 125 24.46 -10.86 -11.34
CA LYS A 125 24.17 -10.95 -12.79
C LYS A 125 22.72 -10.62 -13.13
N LYS A 126 21.79 -10.69 -12.16
CA LYS A 126 20.36 -10.36 -12.35
C LYS A 126 20.01 -8.88 -12.26
N LYS A 127 20.92 -7.96 -11.88
CA LYS A 127 20.54 -6.54 -11.70
C LYS A 127 21.61 -5.57 -12.17
N LYS A 128 21.78 -5.45 -13.49
CA LYS A 128 22.27 -4.17 -14.03
C LYS A 128 21.12 -3.17 -13.94
N LYS A 129 21.18 -2.29 -12.93
CA LYS A 129 20.32 -1.12 -12.74
C LYS A 129 20.58 -0.14 -13.90
N GLY A 130 19.94 -0.41 -15.02
CA GLY A 130 20.09 0.29 -16.29
C GLY A 130 18.89 -0.05 -17.16
N LYS A 131 18.70 0.71 -18.24
CA LYS A 131 17.55 0.65 -19.15
C LYS A 131 17.07 -0.79 -19.41
N LEU A 132 15.75 -0.99 -19.56
CA LEU A 132 15.16 -2.30 -19.86
C LEU A 132 15.89 -2.99 -21.04
N PRO A 133 16.07 -4.33 -20.99
CA PRO A 133 16.61 -5.12 -22.10
C PRO A 133 15.95 -4.75 -23.43
N LYS A 134 16.71 -4.80 -24.53
CA LYS A 134 16.21 -4.35 -25.85
C LYS A 134 15.04 -5.21 -26.31
N GLU A 135 15.15 -6.52 -26.07
CA GLU A 135 14.18 -7.55 -26.40
C GLU A 135 12.87 -7.31 -25.64
N ALA A 136 12.97 -7.11 -24.33
CA ALA A 136 11.83 -6.77 -23.48
C ALA A 136 11.14 -5.47 -23.94
N ARG A 137 11.93 -4.44 -24.29
CA ARG A 137 11.38 -3.19 -24.82
C ARG A 137 10.66 -3.39 -26.14
N GLN A 138 11.19 -4.22 -27.03
CA GLN A 138 10.58 -4.49 -28.34
C GLN A 138 9.20 -5.14 -28.18
N GLN A 139 9.07 -6.09 -27.26
CA GLN A 139 7.79 -6.74 -26.95
C GLN A 139 6.76 -5.75 -26.36
N LEU A 140 7.20 -4.85 -25.48
CA LEU A 140 6.34 -3.81 -24.91
C LEU A 140 5.89 -2.80 -25.98
N LEU A 141 6.79 -2.42 -26.90
CA LEU A 141 6.46 -1.57 -28.03
C LEU A 141 5.50 -2.25 -29.00
N SER A 142 5.68 -3.55 -29.30
CA SER A 142 4.74 -4.26 -30.18
C SER A 142 3.33 -4.31 -29.59
N TRP A 143 3.22 -4.53 -28.28
CA TRP A 143 1.91 -4.45 -27.62
C TRP A 143 1.33 -3.04 -27.68
N TRP A 144 2.17 -2.03 -27.43
CA TRP A 144 1.81 -0.61 -27.45
C TRP A 144 1.25 -0.19 -28.81
N ASP A 145 1.92 -0.53 -29.91
CA ASP A 145 1.52 -0.14 -31.26
C ASP A 145 0.17 -0.75 -31.63
N LEU A 146 -0.06 -2.01 -31.23
CA LEU A 146 -1.34 -2.71 -31.43
C LEU A 146 -2.49 -2.05 -30.63
N HIS A 147 -2.18 -1.48 -29.47
CA HIS A 147 -3.18 -0.89 -28.55
C HIS A 147 -3.04 0.63 -28.43
N TYR A 148 -2.48 1.31 -29.43
CA TYR A 148 -2.16 2.75 -29.34
C TYR A 148 -3.38 3.62 -29.02
N LYS A 149 -4.55 3.23 -29.53
CA LYS A 149 -5.83 3.90 -29.26
C LYS A 149 -6.18 3.91 -27.76
N TRP A 150 -6.01 2.77 -27.09
CA TRP A 150 -6.32 2.57 -25.67
C TRP A 150 -5.21 1.77 -24.97
N PRO A 151 -4.07 2.41 -24.65
CA PRO A 151 -2.86 1.71 -24.18
C PRO A 151 -2.92 1.41 -22.68
N TYR A 152 -3.97 0.72 -22.26
CA TYR A 152 -4.25 0.30 -20.88
C TYR A 152 -4.36 -1.23 -20.84
N PRO A 153 -3.24 -1.95 -20.65
CA PRO A 153 -3.28 -3.40 -20.58
C PRO A 153 -4.09 -3.85 -19.35
N SER A 154 -4.92 -4.88 -19.53
CA SER A 154 -5.60 -5.56 -18.42
C SER A 154 -4.58 -6.23 -17.49
N GLU A 155 -5.02 -6.62 -16.29
CA GLU A 155 -4.11 -7.26 -15.34
C GLU A 155 -3.53 -8.58 -15.88
N THR A 156 -4.35 -9.36 -16.57
CA THR A 156 -3.91 -10.59 -17.26
C THR A 156 -2.89 -10.30 -18.36
N GLN A 157 -3.08 -9.24 -19.14
CA GLN A 157 -2.11 -8.83 -20.17
C GLN A 157 -0.79 -8.37 -19.55
N LYS A 158 -0.82 -7.65 -18.43
CA LYS A 158 0.41 -7.24 -17.73
C LYS A 158 1.18 -8.45 -17.20
N VAL A 159 0.49 -9.47 -16.68
CA VAL A 159 1.11 -10.73 -16.23
C VAL A 159 1.75 -11.45 -17.42
N ALA A 160 1.04 -11.60 -18.55
CA ALA A 160 1.60 -12.22 -19.75
C ALA A 160 2.82 -11.45 -20.31
N LEU A 161 2.80 -10.11 -20.25
CA LEU A 161 3.94 -9.28 -20.63
C LEU A 161 5.11 -9.44 -19.65
N ALA A 162 4.86 -9.55 -18.35
CA ALA A 162 5.89 -9.81 -17.35
C ALA A 162 6.58 -11.16 -17.59
N GLU A 163 5.79 -12.22 -17.84
CA GLU A 163 6.30 -13.56 -18.13
C GLU A 163 7.15 -13.61 -19.41
N SER A 164 6.66 -13.01 -20.49
CA SER A 164 7.36 -13.02 -21.78
C SER A 164 8.62 -12.15 -21.82
N THR A 165 8.65 -11.06 -21.05
CA THR A 165 9.78 -10.10 -21.02
C THR A 165 10.78 -10.39 -19.90
N GLY A 166 10.42 -11.22 -18.92
CA GLY A 166 11.20 -11.46 -17.70
C GLY A 166 11.29 -10.25 -16.77
N LEU A 167 10.37 -9.29 -16.93
CA LEU A 167 10.30 -8.08 -16.10
C LEU A 167 9.32 -8.24 -14.95
N ASP A 168 9.59 -7.58 -13.84
CA ASP A 168 8.65 -7.52 -12.73
C ASP A 168 7.40 -6.73 -13.14
N LEU A 169 6.25 -7.10 -12.59
CA LEU A 169 4.97 -6.41 -12.84
C LEU A 169 5.05 -4.90 -12.56
N LYS A 170 5.85 -4.48 -11.57
CA LYS A 170 6.12 -3.05 -11.29
C LYS A 170 6.87 -2.37 -12.45
N GLN A 171 7.82 -3.05 -13.08
CA GLN A 171 8.55 -2.52 -14.24
C GLN A 171 7.62 -2.38 -15.45
N ILE A 172 6.74 -3.35 -15.68
CA ILE A 172 5.68 -3.31 -16.71
C ILE A 172 4.78 -2.09 -16.49
N ASN A 173 4.21 -1.94 -15.29
CA ASN A 173 3.33 -0.82 -14.94
C ASN A 173 4.04 0.54 -15.15
N ASN A 174 5.26 0.67 -14.63
CA ASN A 174 6.04 1.90 -14.78
C ASN A 174 6.38 2.20 -16.23
N TRP A 175 6.64 1.18 -17.05
CA TRP A 175 6.91 1.38 -18.47
C TRP A 175 5.67 1.94 -19.17
N PHE A 176 4.49 1.33 -18.99
CA PHE A 176 3.25 1.81 -19.61
C PHE A 176 2.84 3.21 -19.17
N ILE A 177 2.99 3.53 -17.87
CA ILE A 177 2.74 4.89 -17.36
C ILE A 177 3.66 5.91 -18.05
N ASN A 178 4.96 5.62 -18.10
CA ASN A 178 5.92 6.52 -18.72
C ASN A 178 5.75 6.61 -20.24
N GLN A 179 5.39 5.50 -20.89
CA GLN A 179 5.16 5.43 -22.33
C GLN A 179 3.95 6.27 -22.71
N ARG A 180 2.82 6.15 -21.98
CA ARG A 180 1.65 7.02 -22.14
C ARG A 180 2.01 8.49 -21.96
N LYS A 181 2.67 8.84 -20.87
CA LYS A 181 3.06 10.22 -20.58
C LYS A 181 3.91 10.86 -21.70
N ARG A 182 4.72 10.07 -22.41
CA ARG A 182 5.65 10.57 -23.43
C ARG A 182 5.08 10.52 -24.85
N HIS A 183 4.26 9.53 -25.17
CA HIS A 183 3.94 9.17 -26.57
C HIS A 183 2.45 9.05 -26.88
N TRP A 184 1.58 9.07 -25.86
CA TRP A 184 0.15 8.98 -26.10
C TRP A 184 -0.44 10.38 -26.30
N LYS A 185 -0.99 10.60 -27.49
CA LYS A 185 -1.77 11.78 -27.83
C LYS A 185 -3.16 11.27 -28.25
N PRO A 186 -4.19 11.41 -27.41
CA PRO A 186 -5.55 11.07 -27.80
C PRO A 186 -5.89 11.80 -29.09
N SER A 187 -6.42 11.09 -30.09
CA SER A 187 -6.90 11.73 -31.32
C SER A 187 -8.16 12.54 -31.04
N GLU A 188 -8.46 13.50 -31.92
CA GLU A 188 -9.66 14.35 -31.81
C GLU A 188 -10.97 13.54 -31.80
N GLU A 189 -10.97 12.39 -32.49
CA GLU A 189 -12.05 11.38 -32.46
C GLU A 189 -12.26 10.77 -31.06
N MET A 190 -11.19 10.56 -30.28
CA MET A 190 -11.30 10.08 -28.91
C MET A 190 -11.84 11.16 -27.97
N HIS A 191 -11.51 12.42 -28.23
CA HIS A 191 -12.11 13.54 -27.49
C HIS A 191 -13.62 13.62 -27.75
N HIS A 192 -14.05 13.38 -28.99
CA HIS A 192 -15.48 13.31 -29.32
C HIS A 192 -16.16 12.16 -28.58
N LEU A 193 -15.64 10.93 -28.65
CA LEU A 193 -16.20 9.78 -27.92
C LEU A 193 -16.19 9.96 -26.39
N MET A 194 -15.20 10.66 -25.84
CA MET A 194 -15.16 11.02 -24.42
C MET A 194 -16.18 12.10 -24.08
N MET A 195 -16.48 13.04 -24.98
CA MET A 195 -17.53 14.05 -24.76
C MET A 195 -18.94 13.45 -24.95
N ASP A 196 -19.12 12.55 -25.91
CA ASP A 196 -20.37 11.86 -26.27
C ASP A 196 -20.95 10.99 -25.16
N GLY A 197 -20.09 10.46 -24.30
CA GLY A 197 -20.51 9.74 -23.09
C GLY A 197 -21.21 10.62 -22.03
N TYR A 198 -21.03 11.96 -22.07
CA TYR A 198 -21.62 12.87 -21.07
C TYR A 198 -22.89 13.59 -21.54
N HIS A 199 -23.19 13.60 -22.83
CA HIS A 199 -24.40 14.26 -23.34
C HIS A 199 -25.57 13.32 -23.63
N THR A 200 -25.35 12.02 -23.82
CA THR A 200 -26.49 11.08 -23.89
C THR A 200 -27.23 10.94 -22.55
N THR A 201 -26.55 11.15 -21.42
CA THR A 201 -27.17 11.07 -20.09
C THR A 201 -27.85 12.38 -19.66
N ASN A 202 -27.41 13.51 -20.22
CA ASN A 202 -27.97 14.83 -19.89
C ASN A 202 -29.11 15.25 -20.83
N ALA A 203 -29.33 14.56 -21.96
CA ALA A 203 -30.44 14.82 -22.87
C ALA A 203 -31.84 14.46 -22.29
N PHE A 204 -31.89 13.79 -21.12
CA PHE A 204 -33.14 13.48 -20.41
C PHE A 204 -33.44 14.42 -19.21
N TYR A 205 -32.61 15.44 -18.97
CA TYR A 205 -32.77 16.37 -17.85
C TYR A 205 -32.50 17.83 -18.27
N MET A 206 -33.15 18.31 -19.33
CA MET A 206 -33.30 19.74 -19.60
C MET A 206 -34.67 20.04 -20.20
N ASP A 207 -35.73 19.61 -19.52
CA ASP A 207 -37.05 20.24 -19.67
C ASP A 207 -37.58 20.57 -18.27
N GLY A 208 -37.22 21.75 -17.80
CA GLY A 208 -37.43 22.20 -16.43
C GLY A 208 -37.20 23.69 -16.36
N HIS A 209 -38.20 24.43 -16.84
CA HIS A 209 -38.34 25.88 -16.76
C HIS A 209 -37.65 26.52 -15.55
N PHE A 210 -36.54 27.22 -15.79
CA PHE A 210 -35.99 28.16 -14.82
C PHE A 210 -36.51 29.55 -15.18
N ILE A 211 -37.50 30.01 -14.40
CA ILE A 211 -37.96 31.39 -14.44
C ILE A 211 -36.78 32.27 -14.01
N ASN A 212 -36.39 33.12 -14.94
CA ASN A 212 -35.52 34.28 -14.81
C ASN A 212 -36.00 35.22 -13.70
N ASP A 213 -35.18 35.44 -12.66
CA ASP A 213 -35.12 36.76 -12.00
C ASP A 213 -33.79 36.99 -11.24
N GLY A 214 -33.15 38.11 -11.56
CA GLY A 214 -32.39 38.93 -10.61
C GLY A 214 -30.95 38.56 -10.25
N GLY A 215 -29.97 39.33 -10.77
CA GLY A 215 -28.72 39.55 -10.00
C GLY A 215 -27.43 39.71 -10.81
N LEU A 216 -27.32 40.81 -11.52
CA LEU A 216 -26.13 41.28 -12.24
C LEU A 216 -25.04 41.82 -11.26
N TYR A 217 -23.78 41.87 -11.72
CA TYR A 217 -22.55 42.57 -11.21
C TYR A 217 -22.00 42.22 -9.78
N ARG A 218 -20.69 42.04 -9.51
CA ARG A 218 -19.50 42.81 -9.95
C ARG A 218 -18.18 42.11 -9.56
N LEU A 219 -17.18 42.21 -10.45
CA LEU A 219 -15.76 41.91 -10.27
C LEU A 219 -15.03 43.03 -9.49
N GLY A 220 -14.07 42.68 -8.63
CA GLY A 220 -13.15 43.62 -7.97
C GLY A 220 -12.27 42.92 -6.95
#